data_AF-A0A349Y9H8-F1
#
_entry.id   AF-A0A349Y9H8-F1
#
_cell.length_a   1.000
_cell.length_b   1.000
_cell.length_c   1.000
_cell.angle_alpha   90.00
_cell.angle_beta   90.00
_cell.angle_gamma   90.00
#
_symmetry.space_group_name_H-M   'P 1'
#
loop_
_entity.id
_entity.type
_entity.pdbx_description
1 polymer ?
#
loop_
_entity_poly.entity_id
_entity_poly.type
_entity_poly.pdbx_seq_one_letter_code
_entity_poly.pdbx_strand_id
1 'polypeptide(L)'
;EPGFLIGGVAEDFGVSARVGSGREFVVEADEYDTAFFDKRSKFVHYRPLVAILNNLEYDHADIFPDVAAIQRQFHHLIRTVPARGRLIVNGEDAYLADVLAMGCWTPVERFGFDPSLEWHAELVEADGSVFVVHHRGERVGEVRWSLLGRHNVLNGLAALVAAHAVGVELATVIP
;
A
#
# COMPACT_ATOMS: atom_id res chain seq x y z
N GLU A 1 -19.27 6.16 2.78
CA GLU A 1 -18.07 6.87 2.31
C GLU A 1 -16.95 6.72 3.33
N PRO A 2 -15.76 6.24 2.95
CA PRO A 2 -14.64 6.14 3.88
C PRO A 2 -14.13 7.52 4.30
N GLY A 3 -13.57 7.59 5.50
CA GLY A 3 -12.74 8.72 5.91
C GLY A 3 -11.31 8.58 5.39
N PHE A 4 -10.56 9.69 5.38
CA PHE A 4 -9.16 9.68 5.02
C PHE A 4 -8.33 10.77 5.70
N LEU A 5 -7.01 10.56 5.73
CA LEU A 5 -6.00 11.55 6.05
C LEU A 5 -4.80 11.35 5.10
N ILE A 6 -4.47 12.41 4.35
CA ILE A 6 -3.35 12.49 3.40
C ILE A 6 -2.40 13.57 3.95
N GLY A 7 -1.09 13.34 3.89
CA GLY A 7 -0.03 14.23 4.38
C GLY A 7 0.07 15.57 3.62
N GLY A 8 -0.72 15.75 2.57
CA GLY A 8 -0.87 16.97 1.79
C GLY A 8 -2.32 17.21 1.37
N VAL A 9 -2.55 18.27 0.58
CA VAL A 9 -3.88 18.58 0.01
C VAL A 9 -3.98 17.91 -1.36
N ALA A 10 -4.83 16.88 -1.46
CA ALA A 10 -5.12 16.25 -2.74
C ALA A 10 -5.99 17.19 -3.61
N GLU A 11 -5.57 17.44 -4.85
CA GLU A 11 -6.27 18.37 -5.77
C GLU A 11 -7.74 17.99 -5.97
N ASP A 12 -8.03 16.70 -6.13
CA ASP A 12 -9.38 16.19 -6.40
C ASP A 12 -10.34 16.33 -5.20
N PHE A 13 -9.81 16.43 -3.98
CA PHE A 13 -10.61 16.55 -2.76
C PHE A 13 -10.61 17.96 -2.17
N GLY A 14 -9.60 18.79 -2.48
CA GLY A 14 -9.44 20.14 -1.94
C GLY A 14 -9.19 20.22 -0.42
N VAL A 15 -9.09 19.07 0.27
CA VAL A 15 -8.82 18.95 1.71
C VAL A 15 -7.85 17.81 1.96
N SER A 16 -7.07 17.89 3.05
CA SER A 16 -6.11 16.84 3.45
C SER A 16 -6.74 15.73 4.28
N ALA A 17 -7.89 15.98 4.92
CA ALA A 17 -8.55 14.99 5.75
C ALA A 17 -10.07 15.15 5.75
N ARG A 18 -10.78 14.02 5.87
CA ARG A 18 -12.23 13.96 6.04
C ARG A 18 -12.58 12.77 6.91
N VAL A 19 -13.43 12.96 7.92
CA VAL A 19 -13.85 11.87 8.82
C VAL A 19 -14.64 10.78 8.10
N GLY A 20 -15.45 11.16 7.11
CA GLY A 20 -16.34 10.23 6.41
C GLY A 20 -17.55 9.81 7.27
N SER A 21 -18.34 8.89 6.75
CA SER A 21 -19.55 8.34 7.40
C SER A 21 -19.55 6.80 7.46
N GLY A 22 -18.61 6.19 6.75
CA GLY A 22 -18.40 4.75 6.70
C GLY A 22 -17.58 4.24 7.87
N ARG A 23 -17.33 2.93 7.85
CA ARG A 23 -16.60 2.24 8.91
C ARG A 23 -15.09 2.28 8.66
N GLU A 24 -14.70 2.45 7.40
CA GLU A 24 -13.34 2.45 6.90
C GLU A 24 -12.70 3.85 6.98
N PHE A 25 -11.42 3.90 7.32
CA PHE A 25 -10.62 5.12 7.38
C PHE A 25 -9.23 4.83 6.78
N VAL A 26 -8.81 5.63 5.80
CA VAL A 26 -7.55 5.44 5.06
C VAL A 26 -6.53 6.50 5.46
N VAL A 27 -5.34 6.10 5.87
CA VAL A 27 -4.32 7.04 6.37
C VAL A 27 -3.03 6.80 5.64
N GLU A 28 -2.43 7.88 5.14
CA GLU A 28 -1.06 7.87 4.68
C GLU A 28 -0.11 7.66 5.87
N ALA A 29 0.75 6.65 5.73
CA ALA A 29 1.76 6.30 6.71
C ALA A 29 3.13 6.72 6.19
N ASP A 30 3.87 7.43 7.04
CA ASP A 30 5.21 7.92 6.76
C ASP A 30 6.09 7.52 7.95
N GLU A 31 7.33 7.19 7.66
CA GLU A 31 8.35 6.63 8.52
C GLU A 31 9.02 7.62 9.48
N TYR A 32 8.72 8.92 9.42
CA TYR A 32 9.27 9.91 10.34
C TYR A 32 9.03 9.56 11.83
N ASP A 33 9.97 9.98 12.67
CA ASP A 33 9.93 9.85 14.14
C ASP A 33 8.57 10.26 14.71
N THR A 34 8.07 9.48 15.67
CA THR A 34 6.80 9.79 16.37
C THR A 34 6.90 11.08 17.18
N ALA A 35 7.95 11.22 17.99
CA ALA A 35 8.14 12.33 18.92
C ALA A 35 9.61 12.44 19.32
N PHE A 36 9.98 13.53 20.00
CA PHE A 36 11.34 13.72 20.52
C PHE A 36 11.86 12.52 21.35
N PHE A 37 10.97 11.86 22.11
CA PHE A 37 11.29 10.74 23.00
C PHE A 37 10.93 9.36 22.44
N ASP A 38 10.25 9.27 21.29
CA ASP A 38 9.94 8.00 20.62
C ASP A 38 10.48 8.05 19.19
N LYS A 39 11.67 7.45 19.05
CA LYS A 39 12.46 7.37 17.80
C LYS A 39 12.00 6.26 16.86
N ARG A 40 10.80 5.70 17.10
CA ARG A 40 10.15 4.79 16.18
C ARG A 40 9.26 5.59 15.24
N SER A 41 9.08 5.07 14.04
CA SER A 41 8.21 5.66 13.02
C SER A 41 6.77 5.80 13.51
N LYS A 42 6.12 6.94 13.25
CA LYS A 42 4.75 7.26 13.72
C LYS A 42 3.71 6.17 13.38
N PHE A 43 3.89 5.48 12.25
CA PHE A 43 2.95 4.46 11.79
C PHE A 43 2.80 3.27 12.76
N VAL A 44 3.73 3.04 13.70
CA VAL A 44 3.63 1.94 14.67
C VAL A 44 2.45 2.12 15.63
N HIS A 45 1.89 3.33 15.69
CA HIS A 45 0.75 3.67 16.53
C HIS A 45 -0.60 3.54 15.79
N TYR A 46 -0.59 3.36 14.47
CA TYR A 46 -1.82 3.38 13.65
C TYR A 46 -2.64 2.09 13.78
N ARG A 47 -1.99 0.95 14.07
CA ARG A 47 -2.62 -0.37 14.26
C ARG A 47 -3.64 -0.73 13.18
N PRO A 48 -3.25 -0.72 11.89
CA PRO A 48 -4.19 -0.92 10.80
C PRO A 48 -4.71 -2.38 10.76
N LEU A 49 -5.89 -2.56 10.18
CA LEU A 49 -6.39 -3.89 9.80
C LEU A 49 -5.82 -4.33 8.44
N VAL A 50 -5.65 -3.37 7.53
CA VAL A 50 -5.05 -3.56 6.20
C VAL A 50 -3.92 -2.55 6.05
N ALA A 51 -2.72 -3.02 5.70
CA ALA A 51 -1.56 -2.15 5.43
C ALA A 51 -1.03 -2.39 4.03
N ILE A 52 -0.87 -1.32 3.26
CA ILE A 52 -0.19 -1.34 1.96
C ILE A 52 1.29 -1.00 2.20
N LEU A 53 2.19 -1.82 1.68
CA LEU A 53 3.63 -1.58 1.64
C LEU A 53 4.03 -1.49 0.17
N ASN A 54 4.21 -0.27 -0.33
CA ASN A 54 4.37 0.00 -1.75
C ASN A 54 5.82 -0.07 -2.24
N ASN A 55 6.72 0.60 -1.55
CA ASN A 55 8.16 0.56 -1.76
C ASN A 55 8.87 0.86 -0.43
N LEU A 56 10.16 0.58 -0.38
CA LEU A 56 11.02 0.97 0.74
C LEU A 56 12.35 1.51 0.19
N GLU A 57 12.60 2.80 0.37
CA GLU A 57 13.80 3.49 -0.11
C GLU A 57 14.54 4.20 1.04
N TYR A 58 15.79 4.63 0.79
CA TYR A 58 16.61 5.32 1.79
C TYR A 58 16.48 6.84 1.65
N ASP A 59 15.31 7.37 2.00
CA ASP A 59 14.96 8.78 1.76
C ASP A 59 15.19 9.70 2.98
N HIS A 60 15.08 9.17 4.20
CA HIS A 60 15.21 9.92 5.45
C HIS A 60 16.55 9.68 6.16
N ALA A 61 17.64 9.93 5.42
CA ALA A 61 19.01 9.78 5.91
C ALA A 61 19.36 10.70 7.10
N ASP A 62 18.52 11.71 7.38
CA ASP A 62 18.64 12.60 8.53
C ASP A 62 18.27 11.93 9.87
N ILE A 63 17.40 10.91 9.82
CA ILE A 63 16.91 10.19 11.02
C ILE A 63 17.23 8.69 11.02
N PHE A 64 17.50 8.10 9.85
CA PHE A 64 17.92 6.70 9.74
C PHE A 64 19.38 6.58 9.31
N PRO A 65 20.19 5.75 9.99
CA PRO A 65 21.60 5.57 9.62
C PRO A 65 21.80 4.71 8.37
N ASP A 66 20.84 3.85 8.04
CA ASP A 66 20.89 2.91 6.91
C ASP A 66 19.49 2.38 6.56
N VAL A 67 19.38 1.72 5.40
CA VAL A 67 18.14 1.04 4.96
C VAL A 67 17.67 -0.01 5.96
N ALA A 68 18.60 -0.69 6.63
CA ALA A 68 18.26 -1.71 7.63
C ALA A 68 17.51 -1.10 8.83
N ALA A 69 17.76 0.15 9.18
CA ALA A 69 17.00 0.89 10.19
C ALA A 69 15.56 1.15 9.75
N ILE A 70 15.34 1.50 8.48
CA ILE A 70 14.01 1.69 7.90
C ILE A 70 13.26 0.35 7.87
N GLN A 71 13.92 -0.72 7.40
CA GLN A 71 13.38 -2.09 7.41
C GLN A 71 12.93 -2.52 8.81
N ARG A 72 13.69 -2.18 9.87
CA ARG A 72 13.26 -2.46 11.25
C ARG A 72 11.97 -1.73 11.64
N GLN A 73 11.77 -0.49 11.20
CA GLN A 73 10.53 0.24 11.47
C GLN A 73 9.35 -0.38 10.73
N PHE A 74 9.51 -0.68 9.44
CA PHE A 74 8.49 -1.40 8.67
C PHE A 74 8.18 -2.76 9.29
N HIS A 75 9.20 -3.46 9.79
CA HIS A 75 9.01 -4.70 10.53
C HIS A 75 8.17 -4.49 11.81
N HIS A 76 8.40 -3.41 12.55
CA HIS A 76 7.55 -3.05 13.68
C HIS A 76 6.10 -2.78 13.26
N LEU A 77 5.88 -2.07 12.14
CA LEU A 77 4.54 -1.84 11.58
C LEU A 77 3.80 -3.14 11.29
N ILE A 78 4.41 -4.06 10.52
CA ILE A 78 3.74 -5.31 10.15
C ILE A 78 3.44 -6.17 11.38
N ARG A 79 4.23 -6.01 12.45
CA ARG A 79 4.00 -6.66 13.75
C ARG A 79 2.83 -6.04 14.54
N THR A 80 2.28 -4.91 14.12
CA THR A 80 1.06 -4.35 14.72
C THR A 80 -0.22 -4.84 14.06
N VAL A 81 -0.11 -5.38 12.83
CA VAL A 81 -1.26 -5.85 12.06
C VAL A 81 -1.73 -7.20 12.61
N PRO A 82 -3.03 -7.37 12.91
CA PRO A 82 -3.51 -8.61 13.50
C PRO A 82 -3.55 -9.75 12.48
N ALA A 83 -3.55 -11.01 12.95
CA ALA A 83 -3.65 -12.20 12.08
C ALA A 83 -4.93 -12.25 11.21
N ARG A 84 -5.99 -11.55 11.64
CA ARG A 84 -7.23 -11.38 10.87
C ARG A 84 -7.18 -10.26 9.81
N GLY A 85 -6.06 -9.53 9.76
CA GLY A 85 -5.83 -8.43 8.83
C GLY A 85 -5.21 -8.89 7.52
N ARG A 86 -4.70 -7.91 6.76
CA ARG A 86 -4.00 -8.11 5.49
C ARG A 86 -2.80 -7.19 5.34
N LEU A 87 -1.71 -7.73 4.82
CA LEU A 87 -0.61 -6.94 4.26
C LEU A 87 -0.69 -7.03 2.74
N ILE A 88 -0.64 -5.88 2.08
CA ILE A 88 -0.65 -5.76 0.63
C ILE A 88 0.71 -5.23 0.23
N VAL A 89 1.56 -6.10 -0.28
CA VAL A 89 3.00 -5.86 -0.38
C VAL A 89 3.42 -5.89 -1.84
N ASN A 90 4.18 -4.89 -2.27
CA ASN A 90 4.78 -4.92 -3.60
C ASN A 90 5.76 -6.10 -3.67
N GLY A 91 5.47 -7.05 -4.57
CA GLY A 91 6.26 -8.27 -4.76
C GLY A 91 7.57 -8.03 -5.50
N GLU A 92 7.77 -6.85 -6.09
CA GLU A 92 8.97 -6.49 -6.85
C GLU A 92 10.03 -5.78 -5.99
N ASP A 93 9.71 -5.44 -4.73
CA ASP A 93 10.61 -4.75 -3.82
C ASP A 93 11.38 -5.76 -2.93
N ALA A 94 12.70 -5.82 -3.13
CA ALA A 94 13.58 -6.73 -2.39
C ALA A 94 13.68 -6.37 -0.89
N TYR A 95 13.64 -5.08 -0.53
CA TYR A 95 13.72 -4.67 0.87
C TYR A 95 12.44 -5.04 1.63
N LEU A 96 11.28 -4.97 0.97
CA LEU A 96 10.02 -5.47 1.55
C LEU A 96 10.04 -7.00 1.72
N ALA A 97 10.68 -7.74 0.81
CA ALA A 97 10.88 -9.18 0.99
C ALA A 97 11.72 -9.49 2.24
N ASP A 98 12.80 -8.75 2.47
CA ASP A 98 13.64 -8.86 3.68
C ASP A 98 12.85 -8.53 4.96
N VAL A 99 12.03 -7.47 4.94
CA VAL A 99 11.16 -7.09 6.06
C VAL A 99 10.21 -8.22 6.45
N LEU A 100 9.64 -8.91 5.45
CA LEU A 100 8.78 -10.08 5.70
C LEU A 100 9.57 -11.27 6.25
N ALA A 101 10.81 -11.48 5.79
CA ALA A 101 11.68 -12.56 6.24
C ALA A 101 12.09 -12.44 7.74
N MET A 102 12.06 -11.22 8.30
CA MET A 102 12.23 -10.99 9.73
C MET A 102 11.08 -11.56 10.58
N GLY A 103 9.93 -11.88 9.97
CA GLY A 103 8.83 -12.61 10.61
C GLY A 103 7.46 -11.93 10.45
N CYS A 104 6.49 -12.67 9.89
CA CYS A 104 5.13 -12.18 9.66
C CYS A 104 4.10 -13.27 10.01
N TRP A 105 3.05 -12.91 10.75
CA TRP A 105 1.88 -13.78 11.00
C TRP A 105 0.62 -13.29 10.30
N THR A 106 0.64 -12.05 9.83
CA THR A 106 -0.46 -11.47 9.07
C THR A 106 -0.41 -12.07 7.66
N PRO A 107 -1.55 -12.50 7.10
CA PRO A 107 -1.61 -12.95 5.72
C PRO A 107 -1.15 -11.85 4.76
N VAL A 108 -0.33 -12.23 3.78
CA VAL A 108 0.30 -11.33 2.80
C VAL A 108 -0.30 -11.60 1.42
N GLU A 109 -0.76 -10.56 0.76
CA GLU A 109 -1.14 -10.56 -0.65
C GLU A 109 -0.10 -9.71 -1.40
N ARG A 110 0.55 -10.32 -2.40
CA ARG A 110 1.60 -9.64 -3.18
C ARG A 110 1.06 -9.10 -4.49
N PHE A 111 1.49 -7.90 -4.86
CA PHE A 111 1.12 -7.26 -6.12
C PHE A 111 2.35 -6.82 -6.94
N GLY A 112 2.21 -6.72 -8.26
CA GLY A 112 3.28 -6.24 -9.16
C GLY A 112 2.90 -6.38 -10.63
N PHE A 113 3.89 -6.44 -11.52
CA PHE A 113 3.74 -6.78 -12.93
C PHE A 113 4.10 -8.24 -13.24
N ASP A 114 4.84 -8.91 -12.35
CA ASP A 114 5.17 -10.33 -12.51
C ASP A 114 3.90 -11.21 -12.45
N PRO A 115 3.56 -11.95 -13.53
CA PRO A 115 2.37 -12.81 -13.58
C PRO A 115 2.34 -13.96 -12.55
N SER A 116 3.47 -14.25 -11.90
CA SER A 116 3.55 -15.24 -10.82
C SER A 116 3.04 -14.71 -9.47
N LEU A 117 2.85 -13.39 -9.34
CA LEU A 117 2.29 -12.77 -8.15
C LEU A 117 0.77 -13.00 -8.07
N GLU A 118 0.25 -13.03 -6.83
CA GLU A 118 -1.18 -13.24 -6.58
C GLU A 118 -2.02 -12.17 -7.27
N TRP A 119 -1.57 -10.92 -7.21
CA TRP A 119 -2.15 -9.82 -7.96
C TRP A 119 -1.12 -9.31 -8.96
N HIS A 120 -1.53 -9.12 -10.21
CA HIS A 120 -0.65 -8.44 -11.16
C HIS A 120 -1.41 -7.57 -12.14
N ALA A 121 -0.71 -6.55 -12.64
CA ALA A 121 -1.17 -5.70 -13.72
C ALA A 121 -0.48 -6.10 -15.03
N GLU A 122 -1.27 -6.26 -16.08
CA GLU A 122 -0.80 -6.44 -17.45
C GLU A 122 -1.06 -5.14 -18.22
N LEU A 123 0.00 -4.45 -18.65
CA LEU A 123 -0.12 -3.22 -19.41
C LEU A 123 -0.73 -3.49 -20.79
N VAL A 124 -1.85 -2.82 -21.09
CA VAL A 124 -2.42 -2.77 -22.45
C VAL A 124 -1.78 -1.64 -23.22
N GLU A 125 -1.66 -0.47 -22.59
CA GLU A 125 -0.93 0.67 -23.11
C GLU A 125 0.38 0.85 -22.32
N ALA A 126 1.48 1.06 -23.05
CA ALA A 126 2.82 1.13 -22.47
C ALA A 126 3.00 2.31 -21.50
N ASP A 127 2.19 3.36 -21.64
CA ASP A 127 2.19 4.52 -20.78
C ASP A 127 1.45 4.29 -19.45
N GLY A 128 0.79 3.14 -19.25
CA GLY A 128 0.05 2.81 -18.04
C GLY A 128 -1.36 3.38 -17.96
N SER A 129 -1.85 4.02 -19.03
CA SER A 129 -3.21 4.57 -19.09
C SER A 129 -4.30 3.49 -19.15
N VAL A 130 -3.95 2.31 -19.68
CA VAL A 130 -4.83 1.13 -19.75
C VAL A 130 -4.07 -0.13 -19.34
N PHE A 131 -4.65 -0.90 -18.41
CA PHE A 131 -4.07 -2.17 -17.96
C PHE A 131 -5.16 -3.13 -17.45
N VAL A 132 -4.87 -4.43 -17.55
CA VAL A 132 -5.72 -5.50 -17.04
C VAL A 132 -5.24 -5.90 -15.66
N VAL A 133 -6.17 -6.04 -14.72
CA VAL A 133 -5.92 -6.54 -13.37
C VAL A 133 -6.23 -8.03 -13.33
N HIS A 134 -5.29 -8.80 -12.83
CA HIS A 134 -5.42 -10.25 -12.63
C HIS A 134 -5.30 -10.60 -11.16
N HIS A 135 -6.07 -11.60 -10.72
CA HIS A 135 -5.99 -12.23 -9.40
C HIS A 135 -5.85 -13.73 -9.58
N ARG A 136 -4.74 -14.31 -9.09
CA ARG A 136 -4.42 -15.74 -9.18
C ARG A 136 -4.51 -16.29 -10.62
N GLY A 137 -4.09 -15.48 -11.58
CA GLY A 137 -4.11 -15.81 -13.01
C GLY A 137 -5.46 -15.61 -13.70
N GLU A 138 -6.50 -15.19 -12.98
CA GLU A 138 -7.81 -14.86 -13.56
C GLU A 138 -7.95 -13.36 -13.77
N ARG A 139 -8.45 -12.96 -14.95
CA ARG A 139 -8.74 -11.56 -15.27
C ARG A 139 -9.91 -11.06 -14.43
N VAL A 140 -9.67 -10.03 -13.62
CA VAL A 140 -10.67 -9.38 -12.75
C VAL A 140 -11.33 -8.20 -13.43
N GLY A 141 -10.58 -7.43 -14.22
CA GLY A 141 -11.10 -6.26 -14.91
C GLY A 141 -10.02 -5.47 -15.63
N GLU A 142 -10.41 -4.34 -16.22
CA GLU A 142 -9.52 -3.46 -16.98
C GLU A 142 -9.71 -2.04 -16.49
N VAL A 143 -8.59 -1.40 -16.15
CA VAL A 143 -8.54 -0.02 -15.68
C VAL A 143 -8.27 0.89 -16.87
N ARG A 144 -9.00 2.00 -16.99
CA ARG A 144 -8.78 3.05 -17.99
C ARG A 144 -8.83 4.43 -17.33
N TRP A 145 -7.70 5.14 -17.34
CA TRP A 145 -7.61 6.46 -16.71
C TRP A 145 -6.66 7.41 -17.45
N SER A 146 -6.53 8.64 -16.95
CA SER A 146 -5.62 9.66 -17.49
C SER A 146 -4.25 9.68 -16.81
N LEU A 147 -4.01 8.84 -15.80
CA LEU A 147 -2.72 8.75 -15.11
C LEU A 147 -1.72 7.95 -15.95
N LEU A 148 -0.44 8.32 -15.85
CA LEU A 148 0.65 7.71 -16.60
C LEU A 148 1.71 7.13 -15.67
N GLY A 149 2.47 6.17 -16.17
CA GLY A 149 3.63 5.60 -15.53
C GLY A 149 3.34 4.36 -14.69
N ARG A 150 4.34 3.49 -14.62
CA ARG A 150 4.30 2.22 -13.90
C ARG A 150 3.96 2.37 -12.41
N HIS A 151 4.45 3.44 -11.77
CA HIS A 151 4.18 3.70 -10.36
C HIS A 151 2.69 3.95 -10.11
N ASN A 152 1.99 4.67 -11.01
CA ASN A 152 0.56 4.89 -10.86
C ASN A 152 -0.22 3.59 -11.06
N VAL A 153 0.17 2.75 -12.01
CA VAL A 153 -0.43 1.41 -12.17
C VAL A 153 -0.29 0.57 -10.89
N LEU A 154 0.90 0.56 -10.27
CA LEU A 154 1.12 -0.14 -9.00
C LEU A 154 0.31 0.46 -7.84
N ASN A 155 0.20 1.78 -7.75
CA ASN A 155 -0.64 2.46 -6.76
C ASN A 155 -2.13 2.08 -6.93
N GLY A 156 -2.63 2.08 -8.17
CA GLY A 156 -3.99 1.68 -8.49
C GLY A 156 -4.25 0.21 -8.17
N LEU A 157 -3.31 -0.66 -8.53
CA LEU A 157 -3.39 -2.09 -8.20
C LEU A 157 -3.45 -2.29 -6.69
N ALA A 158 -2.55 -1.69 -5.92
CA ALA A 158 -2.54 -1.78 -4.45
C ALA A 158 -3.85 -1.28 -3.82
N ALA A 159 -4.41 -0.18 -4.34
CA ALA A 159 -5.69 0.36 -3.89
C ALA A 159 -6.86 -0.60 -4.17
N LEU A 160 -6.88 -1.25 -5.34
CA LEU A 160 -7.87 -2.29 -5.67
C LEU A 160 -7.74 -3.48 -4.73
N VAL A 161 -6.52 -3.99 -4.49
CA VAL A 161 -6.31 -5.10 -3.54
C VAL A 161 -6.80 -4.71 -2.13
N ALA A 162 -6.59 -3.47 -1.71
CA ALA A 162 -7.06 -2.99 -0.41
C ALA A 162 -8.58 -2.91 -0.32
N ALA A 163 -9.25 -2.45 -1.38
CA ALA A 163 -10.69 -2.46 -1.48
C ALA A 163 -11.24 -3.90 -1.42
N HIS A 164 -10.63 -4.83 -2.15
CA HIS A 164 -10.99 -6.26 -2.10
C HIS A 164 -10.83 -6.85 -0.70
N ALA A 165 -9.72 -6.55 -0.02
CA ALA A 165 -9.43 -7.05 1.33
C ALA A 165 -10.47 -6.63 2.38
N VAL A 166 -11.18 -5.52 2.16
CA VAL A 166 -12.28 -5.06 3.04
C VAL A 166 -13.68 -5.45 2.51
N GLY A 167 -13.76 -6.24 1.45
CA GLY A 167 -15.00 -6.81 0.92
C GLY A 167 -15.70 -5.99 -0.15
N VAL A 168 -15.02 -5.03 -0.78
CA VAL A 168 -15.57 -4.29 -1.93
C VAL A 168 -15.48 -5.15 -3.19
N GLU A 169 -16.58 -5.20 -3.95
CA GLU A 169 -16.61 -5.85 -5.25
C GLU A 169 -15.84 -5.02 -6.28
N LEU A 170 -14.73 -5.55 -6.79
CA LEU A 170 -13.82 -4.81 -7.67
C LEU A 170 -14.49 -4.31 -8.95
N ALA A 171 -15.43 -5.06 -9.51
CA ALA A 171 -16.20 -4.65 -10.68
C ALA A 171 -16.96 -3.31 -10.48
N THR A 172 -17.20 -2.89 -9.23
CA THR A 172 -17.91 -1.64 -8.91
C THR A 172 -17.01 -0.43 -8.74
N VAL A 173 -15.69 -0.64 -8.64
CA VAL A 173 -14.71 0.41 -8.31
C VAL A 173 -13.53 0.51 -9.28
N ILE A 174 -13.41 -0.41 -10.23
CA ILE A 174 -12.44 -0.30 -11.33
C ILE A 174 -12.83 0.91 -12.21
N PRO A 175 -11.94 1.90 -12.37
CA PRO A 175 -12.21 3.11 -13.15
C PRO A 175 -12.01 2.91 -14.66
#